data_AF-A0A268U9A9-F1
#
_entry.id   AF-A0A268U9A9-F1
#
_cell.length_a   1.000
_cell.length_b   1.000
_cell.length_c   1.000
_cell.angle_alpha   90.00
_cell.angle_beta   90.00
_cell.angle_gamma   90.00
#
_symmetry.space_group_name_H-M   'P 1'
#
loop_
_entity.id
_entity.type
_entity.pdbx_description
1 polymer ?
#
loop_
_entity_poly.entity_id
_entity_poly.type
_entity_poly.pdbx_seq_one_letter_code
_entity_poly.pdbx_strand_id
1 'polypeptide(L)'
;MKADRECVAQALDSLGYQIDRTWKFRLRDDERTPSAFINKDGYIHDYGSGFHGDLAEVLKEYHHFSLAEAFKKARELLNMPVEIDFSQHIKKEDFKKDKPMNEKYLVCFAENRKTHFDEYSKLLKGLLVSVGSKKRRMEIALKYEIGYSKAYEKNGKTFPPRLIMPIRNELGEIVTLWKYNPFLEPKEKLRYTRGRKRCAFNIKDLLEYQKNPDKLIYICEGEKDVLNAVAYGINAITPGGASCLFEEKQLHFFEGLRIVILGDNDDSGEKFNERIQAQLKPVAKHTKKLNWLEFLKFKGEDFIPPKGFDLSDYLKMKNIKTKE
;
A
#
# COMPACT_ATOMS: atom_id res chain seq x y z
N MET A 1 -14.43 -31.49 -26.75
CA MET A 1 -14.42 -30.74 -28.03
C MET A 1 -13.35 -29.65 -27.95
N LYS A 2 -12.49 -29.48 -28.95
CA LYS A 2 -11.35 -28.55 -28.85
C LYS A 2 -11.79 -27.13 -29.22
N ALA A 3 -11.73 -26.21 -28.27
CA ALA A 3 -11.99 -24.78 -28.46
C ALA A 3 -11.00 -24.00 -27.59
N ASP A 4 -10.71 -22.75 -27.94
CA ASP A 4 -9.96 -21.88 -27.03
C ASP A 4 -10.88 -21.30 -25.95
N ARG A 5 -10.27 -20.78 -24.88
CA ARG A 5 -11.00 -20.23 -23.73
C ARG A 5 -11.83 -19.00 -24.09
N GLU A 6 -11.42 -18.25 -25.10
CA GLU A 6 -12.11 -17.04 -25.57
C GLU A 6 -13.46 -17.40 -26.21
N CYS A 7 -13.49 -18.43 -27.07
CA CYS A 7 -14.73 -18.96 -27.65
C CYS A 7 -15.65 -19.55 -26.58
N VAL A 8 -15.10 -20.27 -25.61
CA VAL A 8 -15.88 -20.84 -24.51
C VAL A 8 -16.46 -19.75 -23.61
N ALA A 9 -15.69 -18.69 -23.33
CA ALA A 9 -16.20 -17.54 -22.60
C ALA A 9 -17.34 -16.87 -23.36
N GLN A 10 -17.22 -16.65 -24.68
CA GLN A 10 -18.27 -16.04 -25.51
C GLN A 10 -19.56 -16.88 -25.50
N ALA A 11 -19.41 -18.20 -25.58
CA ALA A 11 -20.52 -19.12 -25.49
C ALA A 11 -21.22 -19.06 -24.12
N LEU A 12 -20.46 -19.06 -23.02
CA LEU A 12 -21.01 -18.96 -21.67
C LEU A 12 -21.67 -17.60 -21.41
N ASP A 13 -21.09 -16.50 -21.90
CA ASP A 13 -21.67 -15.16 -21.80
C ASP A 13 -23.04 -15.09 -22.51
N SER A 14 -23.15 -15.69 -23.70
CA SER A 14 -24.42 -15.79 -24.43
C SER A 14 -25.49 -16.63 -23.71
N LEU A 15 -25.07 -17.52 -22.80
CA LEU A 15 -25.94 -18.32 -21.94
C LEU A 15 -26.31 -17.60 -20.62
N GLY A 16 -25.80 -16.38 -20.41
CA GLY A 16 -26.09 -15.56 -19.23
C GLY A 16 -25.08 -15.69 -18.09
N TYR A 17 -23.98 -16.41 -18.29
CA TYR A 17 -22.91 -16.47 -17.30
C TYR A 17 -22.08 -15.19 -17.30
N GLN A 18 -21.60 -14.79 -16.12
CA GLN A 18 -20.70 -13.63 -15.98
C GLN A 18 -19.28 -14.10 -15.75
N ILE A 19 -18.42 -13.94 -16.76
CA ILE A 19 -17.01 -14.35 -16.73
C ILE A 19 -16.14 -13.15 -16.38
N ASP A 20 -15.34 -13.27 -15.32
CA ASP A 20 -14.40 -12.22 -14.95
C ASP A 20 -13.10 -12.25 -15.78
N ARG A 21 -12.31 -11.17 -15.73
CA ARG A 21 -11.00 -11.07 -16.42
C ARG A 21 -9.98 -12.13 -16.01
N THR A 22 -10.24 -12.88 -14.94
CA THR A 22 -9.41 -14.00 -14.48
C THR A 22 -9.98 -15.33 -14.95
N TRP A 23 -10.92 -15.33 -15.90
CA TRP A 23 -11.57 -16.50 -16.48
C TRP A 23 -12.40 -17.29 -15.48
N LYS A 24 -12.84 -16.64 -14.39
CA LYS A 24 -13.69 -17.26 -13.37
C LYS A 24 -15.13 -16.83 -13.54
N PHE A 25 -16.05 -17.75 -13.25
CA PHE A 25 -17.47 -17.48 -13.32
C PHE A 25 -18.22 -18.32 -12.29
N ARG A 26 -19.51 -18.02 -12.13
CA ARG A 26 -20.39 -18.86 -11.33
C ARG A 26 -21.03 -19.90 -12.24
N LEU A 27 -20.77 -21.18 -12.00
CA LEU A 27 -21.38 -22.29 -12.73
C LEU A 27 -22.71 -22.71 -12.09
N ARG A 28 -22.86 -22.48 -10.78
CA ARG A 28 -24.05 -22.86 -10.00
C ARG A 28 -24.77 -21.64 -9.46
N ASP A 29 -26.10 -21.70 -9.43
CA ASP A 29 -26.93 -20.56 -9.01
C ASP A 29 -26.86 -20.28 -7.50
N ASP A 30 -26.54 -21.28 -6.69
CA ASP A 30 -26.49 -21.18 -5.22
C ASP A 30 -25.16 -20.63 -4.68
N GLU A 31 -24.19 -20.36 -5.55
CA GLU A 31 -22.85 -20.00 -5.09
C GLU A 31 -22.61 -18.49 -4.93
N ARG A 32 -22.17 -18.12 -3.73
CA ARG A 32 -21.86 -16.73 -3.38
C ARG A 32 -20.56 -16.23 -4.02
N THR A 33 -19.62 -17.12 -4.31
CA THR A 33 -18.29 -16.78 -4.86
C THR A 33 -18.00 -17.64 -6.08
N PRO A 34 -17.56 -17.08 -7.22
CA PRO A 34 -17.14 -17.84 -8.40
C PRO A 34 -16.10 -18.90 -8.06
N SER A 35 -16.41 -20.17 -8.33
CA SER A 35 -15.47 -21.30 -8.16
C SER A 35 -15.12 -22.02 -9.45
N ALA A 36 -15.83 -21.75 -10.55
CA ALA A 36 -15.52 -22.27 -11.89
C ALA A 36 -14.48 -21.41 -12.61
N PHE A 37 -13.65 -22.05 -13.44
CA PHE A 37 -12.57 -21.44 -14.20
C PHE A 37 -12.47 -22.06 -15.60
N ILE A 38 -12.24 -21.22 -16.62
CA ILE A 38 -12.02 -21.64 -18.01
C ILE A 38 -10.52 -21.77 -18.27
N ASN A 39 -10.05 -22.99 -18.52
CA ASN A 39 -8.69 -23.30 -18.89
C ASN A 39 -8.37 -22.83 -20.31
N LYS A 40 -7.08 -22.62 -20.61
CA LYS A 40 -6.62 -22.13 -21.92
C LYS A 40 -7.04 -23.02 -23.11
N ASP A 41 -7.23 -24.30 -22.85
CA ASP A 41 -7.66 -25.33 -23.81
C ASP A 41 -9.19 -25.47 -23.90
N GLY A 42 -9.94 -24.55 -23.29
CA GLY A 42 -11.40 -24.47 -23.35
C GLY A 42 -12.13 -25.37 -22.35
N TYR A 43 -11.42 -26.19 -21.58
CA TYR A 43 -12.05 -26.98 -20.51
C TYR A 43 -12.44 -26.10 -19.32
N ILE A 44 -13.53 -26.45 -18.68
CA ILE A 44 -14.07 -25.80 -17.50
C ILE A 44 -13.75 -26.67 -16.29
N HIS A 45 -13.24 -26.05 -15.23
CA HIS A 45 -13.01 -26.72 -13.95
C HIS A 45 -13.68 -25.92 -12.84
N ASP A 46 -14.55 -26.56 -12.07
CA ASP A 46 -15.19 -25.99 -10.89
C ASP A 46 -14.64 -26.62 -9.61
N TYR A 47 -13.93 -25.82 -8.81
CA TYR A 47 -13.39 -26.26 -7.53
C TYR A 47 -14.47 -26.46 -6.45
N GLY A 48 -15.68 -25.93 -6.66
CA GLY A 48 -16.77 -26.00 -5.69
C GLY A 48 -17.57 -27.30 -5.77
N SER A 49 -17.86 -27.78 -6.97
CA SER A 49 -18.52 -29.07 -7.23
C SER A 49 -17.56 -30.21 -7.53
N GLY A 50 -16.32 -29.90 -7.93
CA GLY A 50 -15.38 -30.88 -8.50
C GLY A 50 -15.63 -31.18 -9.98
N PHE A 51 -16.55 -30.46 -10.64
CA PHE A 51 -16.82 -30.62 -12.06
C PHE A 51 -15.58 -30.29 -12.91
N HIS A 52 -15.32 -31.12 -13.91
CA HIS A 52 -14.32 -30.87 -14.93
C HIS A 52 -14.85 -31.39 -16.27
N GLY A 53 -14.95 -30.50 -17.26
CA GLY A 53 -15.52 -30.88 -18.54
C GLY A 53 -15.50 -29.78 -19.59
N ASP A 54 -15.96 -30.09 -20.80
CA ASP A 54 -16.10 -29.10 -21.87
C ASP A 54 -17.48 -28.41 -21.86
N LEU A 55 -17.71 -27.47 -22.79
CA LEU A 55 -18.98 -26.75 -22.88
C LEU A 55 -20.20 -27.67 -23.08
N ALA A 56 -20.05 -28.78 -23.82
CA ALA A 56 -21.15 -29.70 -24.04
C ALA A 56 -21.50 -30.45 -22.74
N GLU A 57 -20.50 -30.78 -21.93
CA GLU A 57 -20.73 -31.36 -20.60
C GLU A 57 -21.39 -30.36 -19.65
N VAL A 58 -21.03 -29.07 -19.71
CA VAL A 58 -21.75 -28.02 -18.97
C VAL A 58 -23.21 -27.91 -19.40
N LEU A 59 -23.50 -27.89 -20.71
CA LEU A 59 -24.87 -27.83 -21.22
C LEU A 59 -25.71 -29.04 -20.79
N LYS A 60 -25.10 -30.23 -20.75
CA LYS A 60 -25.77 -31.44 -20.30
C LYS A 60 -26.07 -31.40 -18.79
N GLU A 61 -25.09 -31.04 -17.97
CA GLU A 61 -25.20 -31.13 -16.51
C GLU A 61 -25.96 -29.95 -15.88
N TYR A 62 -25.74 -28.74 -16.39
CA TYR A 62 -26.25 -27.50 -15.78
C TYR A 62 -27.41 -26.87 -16.56
N HIS A 63 -27.60 -27.22 -17.83
CA HIS A 63 -28.74 -26.77 -18.64
C HIS A 63 -29.68 -27.93 -19.05
N HIS A 64 -29.44 -29.14 -18.55
CA HIS A 64 -30.30 -30.32 -18.73
C HIS A 64 -30.59 -30.71 -20.18
N PHE A 65 -29.70 -30.39 -21.12
CA PHE A 65 -29.80 -30.86 -22.50
C PHE A 65 -29.54 -32.37 -22.59
N SER A 66 -30.19 -33.05 -23.54
CA SER A 66 -29.76 -34.40 -23.93
C SER A 66 -28.36 -34.36 -24.57
N LEU A 67 -27.66 -35.50 -24.61
CA LEU A 67 -26.30 -35.57 -25.15
C LEU A 67 -26.21 -35.01 -26.58
N ALA A 68 -27.15 -35.39 -27.46
CA ALA A 68 -27.17 -34.95 -28.84
C ALA A 68 -27.44 -33.45 -28.98
N GLU A 69 -28.35 -32.91 -28.16
CA GLU A 69 -28.68 -31.49 -28.15
C GLU A 69 -27.54 -30.66 -27.58
N ALA A 70 -26.90 -31.12 -26.51
CA ALA A 70 -25.75 -30.46 -25.89
C ALA A 70 -24.59 -30.34 -26.88
N PHE A 71 -24.25 -31.41 -27.61
CA PHE A 71 -23.23 -31.35 -28.65
C PHE A 71 -23.59 -30.41 -29.80
N LYS A 72 -24.84 -30.44 -30.25
CA LYS A 72 -25.31 -29.57 -31.33
C LYS A 72 -25.23 -28.09 -30.91
N LYS A 73 -25.73 -27.78 -29.71
CA LYS A 73 -25.76 -26.42 -29.20
C LYS A 73 -24.37 -25.89 -28.86
N ALA A 74 -23.49 -26.72 -28.29
CA ALA A 74 -22.12 -26.32 -28.01
C ALA A 74 -21.36 -25.95 -29.30
N ARG A 75 -21.55 -26.69 -30.40
CA ARG A 75 -20.94 -26.34 -31.70
C ARG A 75 -21.47 -25.03 -32.27
N GLU A 76 -22.76 -24.77 -32.13
CA GLU A 76 -23.39 -23.52 -32.56
C GLU A 76 -22.80 -22.33 -31.80
N LEU A 77 -22.72 -22.43 -30.48
CA LEU A 77 -22.23 -21.36 -29.61
C LEU A 77 -20.73 -21.09 -29.79
N LEU A 78 -19.91 -22.14 -29.99
CA LEU A 78 -18.47 -21.99 -30.18
C LEU A 78 -18.09 -21.40 -31.54
N ASN A 79 -19.01 -21.36 -32.50
CA ASN A 79 -18.82 -20.71 -33.80
C ASN A 79 -19.27 -19.24 -33.81
N MET A 80 -19.72 -18.70 -32.68
CA MET A 80 -20.06 -17.28 -32.57
C MET A 80 -18.79 -16.42 -32.67
N PRO A 81 -18.87 -15.22 -33.26
CA PRO A 81 -17.75 -14.28 -33.24
C PRO A 81 -17.42 -13.91 -31.78
N VAL A 82 -16.13 -13.90 -31.45
CA VAL A 82 -15.66 -13.50 -30.12
C VAL A 82 -15.70 -11.97 -30.02
N GLU A 83 -16.69 -11.46 -29.29
CA GLU A 83 -16.92 -10.04 -29.06
C GLU A 83 -16.74 -9.64 -27.59
N ILE A 84 -16.37 -10.57 -26.69
CA ILE A 84 -16.15 -10.26 -25.27
C ILE A 84 -15.09 -9.17 -25.11
N ASP A 85 -15.55 -8.02 -24.61
CA ASP A 85 -14.71 -6.91 -24.19
C ASP A 85 -14.53 -6.89 -22.66
N PHE A 86 -13.40 -7.43 -22.20
CA PHE A 86 -13.01 -7.37 -20.79
C PHE A 86 -12.63 -5.96 -20.31
N SER A 87 -12.58 -4.95 -21.19
CA SER A 87 -12.27 -3.56 -20.82
C SER A 87 -13.37 -2.90 -19.98
N GLN A 88 -14.62 -3.37 -20.11
CA GLN A 88 -15.79 -2.84 -19.39
C GLN A 88 -16.12 -3.63 -18.11
N HIS A 89 -15.48 -4.77 -17.87
CA HIS A 89 -15.72 -5.58 -16.68
C HIS A 89 -15.14 -4.87 -15.45
N ILE A 90 -16.06 -4.30 -14.67
CA ILE A 90 -15.86 -3.59 -13.41
C ILE A 90 -14.69 -4.24 -12.66
N LYS A 91 -13.59 -3.49 -12.50
CA LYS A 91 -12.56 -3.84 -11.51
C LYS A 91 -13.34 -4.20 -10.26
N LYS A 92 -13.27 -5.45 -9.79
CA LYS A 92 -13.67 -5.80 -8.42
C LYS A 92 -13.18 -4.63 -7.60
N GLU A 93 -14.08 -3.80 -7.07
CA GLU A 93 -13.65 -2.70 -6.22
C GLU A 93 -12.75 -3.38 -5.21
N ASP A 94 -11.46 -2.99 -5.18
CA ASP A 94 -10.52 -3.53 -4.21
C ASP A 94 -11.22 -3.36 -2.88
N PHE A 95 -11.75 -4.44 -2.29
CA PHE A 95 -12.70 -4.39 -1.19
C PHE A 95 -12.19 -3.37 -0.17
N LYS A 96 -12.70 -2.13 -0.23
CA LYS A 96 -12.08 -1.02 0.48
C LYS A 96 -12.52 -1.18 1.91
N LYS A 97 -11.58 -1.57 2.75
CA LYS A 97 -11.83 -1.70 4.18
C LYS A 97 -11.77 -0.30 4.77
N ASP A 98 -12.84 0.45 4.60
CA ASP A 98 -12.93 1.85 5.05
C ASP A 98 -13.16 1.96 6.56
N LYS A 99 -13.74 0.93 7.19
CA LYS A 99 -13.86 0.87 8.64
C LYS A 99 -12.48 0.82 9.31
N PRO A 100 -12.24 1.59 10.38
CA PRO A 100 -10.98 1.50 11.13
C PRO A 100 -10.66 0.09 11.63
N MET A 101 -9.37 -0.19 11.83
CA MET A 101 -8.91 -1.44 12.44
C MET A 101 -9.12 -1.39 13.95
N ASN A 102 -9.42 -2.55 14.53
CA ASN A 102 -9.54 -2.68 15.97
C ASN A 102 -8.16 -2.68 16.65
N GLU A 103 -8.02 -1.94 17.75
CA GLU A 103 -6.78 -1.85 18.55
C GLU A 103 -6.20 -3.21 18.95
N LYS A 104 -7.05 -4.24 19.13
CA LYS A 104 -6.62 -5.58 19.51
C LYS A 104 -5.59 -6.20 18.54
N TYR A 105 -5.55 -5.74 17.28
CA TYR A 105 -4.54 -6.19 16.32
C TYR A 105 -3.11 -5.77 16.69
N LEU A 106 -2.94 -4.74 17.53
CA LEU A 106 -1.62 -4.26 17.95
C LEU A 106 -1.02 -5.05 19.11
N VAL A 107 -1.86 -5.70 19.92
CA VAL A 107 -1.44 -6.41 21.16
C VAL A 107 -0.32 -7.41 20.87
N CYS A 108 -0.52 -8.27 19.88
CA CYS A 108 0.47 -9.29 19.54
C CYS A 108 1.79 -8.68 19.04
N PHE A 109 1.76 -7.55 18.33
CA PHE A 109 2.96 -6.87 17.86
C PHE A 109 3.71 -6.17 19.00
N ALA A 110 2.98 -5.66 20.00
CA ALA A 110 3.53 -5.07 21.21
C ALA A 110 4.11 -6.13 22.17
N GLU A 111 3.59 -7.36 22.17
CA GLU A 111 4.18 -8.49 22.88
C GLU A 111 5.42 -9.02 22.16
N ASN A 112 5.32 -9.23 20.85
CA ASN A 112 6.42 -9.73 20.03
C ASN A 112 7.67 -8.86 20.11
N ARG A 113 7.54 -7.52 20.23
CA ARG A 113 8.72 -6.65 20.37
C ARG A 113 9.46 -6.86 21.69
N LYS A 114 8.79 -7.39 22.73
CA LYS A 114 9.40 -7.75 24.01
C LYS A 114 10.06 -9.13 23.91
N THR A 115 9.36 -10.12 23.34
CA THR A 115 9.84 -11.50 23.26
C THR A 115 10.91 -11.75 22.19
N HIS A 116 10.99 -10.87 21.17
CA HIS A 116 11.98 -10.93 20.09
C HIS A 116 12.78 -9.62 20.00
N PHE A 117 13.19 -9.08 21.15
CA PHE A 117 13.72 -7.73 21.27
C PHE A 117 14.98 -7.49 20.42
N ASP A 118 15.88 -8.47 20.29
CA ASP A 118 17.13 -8.28 19.55
C ASP A 118 16.89 -8.05 18.05
N GLU A 119 16.03 -8.87 17.44
CA GLU A 119 15.66 -8.72 16.04
C GLU A 119 14.84 -7.46 15.79
N TYR A 120 13.89 -7.17 16.68
CA TYR A 120 13.14 -5.91 16.67
C TYR A 120 14.07 -4.68 16.76
N SER A 121 15.04 -4.70 17.69
CA SER A 121 16.02 -3.64 17.91
C SER A 121 16.93 -3.45 16.69
N LYS A 122 17.32 -4.55 16.02
CA LYS A 122 18.07 -4.51 14.74
C LYS A 122 17.27 -3.81 13.64
N LEU A 123 16.00 -4.17 13.44
CA LEU A 123 15.14 -3.52 12.46
C LEU A 123 14.90 -2.05 12.81
N LEU A 124 14.67 -1.73 14.09
CA LEU A 124 14.43 -0.37 14.55
C LEU A 124 15.65 0.53 14.34
N LYS A 125 16.87 0.00 14.54
CA LYS A 125 18.11 0.71 14.18
C LYS A 125 18.20 1.01 12.69
N GLY A 126 17.74 0.10 11.83
CA GLY A 126 17.69 0.33 10.39
C GLY A 126 16.60 1.31 9.94
N LEU A 127 15.48 1.40 10.66
CA LEU A 127 14.43 2.41 10.43
C LEU A 127 14.90 3.80 10.86
N LEU A 128 15.36 3.93 12.10
CA LEU A 128 15.85 5.19 12.68
C LEU A 128 17.36 5.32 12.46
N VAL A 129 17.77 5.23 11.20
CA VAL A 129 19.18 5.15 10.79
C VAL A 129 19.98 6.37 11.22
N SER A 130 19.33 7.53 11.31
CA SER A 130 19.97 8.76 11.78
C SER A 130 20.18 8.77 13.29
N VAL A 131 19.38 8.04 14.07
CA VAL A 131 19.32 8.16 15.53
C VAL A 131 20.35 7.24 16.20
N GLY A 132 21.42 7.82 16.75
CA GLY A 132 22.48 7.06 17.42
C GLY A 132 22.08 6.43 18.77
N SER A 133 21.26 7.12 19.56
CA SER A 133 20.86 6.68 20.91
C SER A 133 19.81 5.57 20.89
N LYS A 134 20.10 4.43 21.54
CA LYS A 134 19.12 3.33 21.73
C LYS A 134 17.89 3.79 22.51
N LYS A 135 18.09 4.60 23.56
CA LYS A 135 17.01 5.17 24.38
C LYS A 135 16.06 6.00 23.49
N ARG A 136 16.62 6.91 22.68
CA ARG A 136 15.83 7.75 21.78
C ARG A 136 15.06 6.94 20.74
N ARG A 137 15.67 5.90 20.17
CA ARG A 137 14.97 4.98 19.26
C ARG A 137 13.76 4.33 19.93
N MET A 138 13.90 3.91 21.19
CA MET A 138 12.79 3.31 21.95
C MET A 138 11.71 4.32 22.30
N GLU A 139 12.04 5.55 22.67
CA GLU A 139 11.06 6.63 22.89
C GLU A 139 10.19 6.86 21.65
N ILE A 140 10.81 6.96 20.47
CA ILE A 140 10.09 7.12 19.20
C ILE A 140 9.23 5.89 18.90
N ALA A 141 9.76 4.68 19.09
CA ALA A 141 9.00 3.48 18.87
C ALA A 141 7.79 3.34 19.82
N LEU A 142 7.91 3.77 21.07
CA LEU A 142 6.79 3.79 22.02
C LEU A 142 5.76 4.86 21.64
N LYS A 143 6.20 6.07 21.29
CA LYS A 143 5.33 7.17 20.86
C LYS A 143 4.42 6.77 19.70
N TYR A 144 4.96 6.08 18.69
CA TYR A 144 4.23 5.66 17.50
C TYR A 144 3.78 4.20 17.52
N GLU A 145 3.82 3.55 18.69
CA GLU A 145 3.34 2.18 18.88
C GLU A 145 3.97 1.17 17.90
N ILE A 146 5.25 1.36 17.56
CA ILE A 146 5.98 0.47 16.67
C ILE A 146 6.15 -0.88 17.39
N GLY A 147 5.54 -1.90 16.81
CA GLY A 147 5.59 -3.28 17.23
C GLY A 147 6.40 -4.16 16.28
N TYR A 148 6.35 -5.46 16.52
CA TYR A 148 7.14 -6.44 15.78
C TYR A 148 6.29 -7.61 15.29
N SER A 149 6.42 -7.96 14.01
CA SER A 149 5.91 -9.20 13.43
C SER A 149 7.09 -10.10 13.15
N LYS A 150 7.15 -11.26 13.80
CA LYS A 150 8.13 -12.31 13.51
C LYS A 150 7.95 -12.88 12.11
N ALA A 151 9.01 -13.51 11.60
CA ALA A 151 8.92 -14.31 10.39
C ALA A 151 7.91 -15.47 10.57
N TYR A 152 7.21 -15.82 9.51
CA TYR A 152 6.31 -16.97 9.51
C TYR A 152 6.16 -17.55 8.10
N GLU A 153 5.69 -18.78 8.02
CA GLU A 153 5.37 -19.43 6.76
C GLU A 153 3.86 -19.55 6.59
N LYS A 154 3.39 -19.36 5.36
CA LYS A 154 1.99 -19.57 5.01
C LYS A 154 1.88 -20.00 3.56
N ASN A 155 1.20 -21.11 3.30
CA ASN A 155 0.98 -21.67 1.97
C ASN A 155 2.30 -21.85 1.18
N GLY A 156 3.34 -22.40 1.82
CA GLY A 156 4.66 -22.61 1.22
C GLY A 156 5.45 -21.33 0.93
N LYS A 157 4.98 -20.16 1.39
CA LYS A 157 5.69 -18.88 1.26
C LYS A 157 6.19 -18.40 2.60
N THR A 158 7.48 -18.06 2.66
CA THR A 158 8.10 -17.41 3.81
C THR A 158 7.78 -15.91 3.80
N PHE A 159 7.32 -15.40 4.94
CA PHE A 159 7.08 -14.00 5.18
C PHE A 159 8.16 -13.48 6.14
N PRO A 160 8.99 -12.52 5.70
CA PRO A 160 10.08 -12.01 6.52
C PRO A 160 9.55 -11.20 7.71
N PRO A 161 10.39 -11.04 8.76
CA PRO A 161 10.05 -10.25 9.92
C PRO A 161 9.90 -8.77 9.56
N ARG A 162 9.03 -8.04 10.27
CA ARG A 162 8.74 -6.62 9.99
C ARG A 162 8.46 -5.83 11.25
N LEU A 163 8.86 -4.56 11.25
CA LEU A 163 8.28 -3.55 12.12
C LEU A 163 6.84 -3.28 11.68
N ILE A 164 5.93 -3.13 12.63
CA ILE A 164 4.53 -2.84 12.39
C ILE A 164 4.18 -1.53 13.11
N MET A 165 3.65 -0.55 12.40
CA MET A 165 3.23 0.72 12.97
C MET A 165 1.78 1.03 12.54
N PRO A 166 0.87 1.36 13.47
CA PRO A 166 -0.45 1.84 13.10
C PRO A 166 -0.34 3.23 12.46
N ILE A 167 -0.98 3.42 11.30
CA ILE A 167 -1.23 4.75 10.76
C ILE A 167 -2.64 5.15 11.18
N ARG A 168 -2.74 6.24 11.94
CA ARG A 168 -3.98 6.71 12.55
C ARG A 168 -4.50 7.96 11.84
N ASN A 169 -5.82 8.09 11.74
CA ASN A 169 -6.46 9.31 11.28
C ASN A 169 -6.47 10.38 12.40
N GLU A 170 -7.12 11.50 12.12
CA GLU A 170 -7.26 12.67 13.01
C GLU A 170 -7.95 12.29 14.32
N LEU A 171 -8.94 11.40 14.24
CA LEU A 171 -9.69 10.88 15.38
C LEU A 171 -8.89 9.85 16.20
N GLY A 172 -7.76 9.38 15.67
CA GLY A 172 -6.93 8.36 16.30
C GLY A 172 -7.25 6.94 15.96
N GLU A 173 -8.17 6.72 15.05
CA GLU A 173 -8.56 5.39 14.63
C GLU A 173 -7.51 4.84 13.65
N ILE A 174 -7.21 3.55 13.76
CA ILE A 174 -6.21 2.90 12.90
C ILE A 174 -6.78 2.73 11.49
N VAL A 175 -6.21 3.42 10.51
CA VAL A 175 -6.62 3.33 9.10
C VAL A 175 -5.95 2.14 8.42
N THR A 176 -4.66 1.95 8.65
CA THR A 176 -3.86 0.86 8.08
C THR A 176 -2.66 0.54 8.97
N LEU A 177 -1.96 -0.56 8.67
CA LEU A 177 -0.68 -0.87 9.31
C LEU A 177 0.43 -0.69 8.29
N TRP A 178 1.40 0.14 8.64
CA TRP A 178 2.67 0.30 7.95
C TRP A 178 3.61 -0.83 8.39
N LYS A 179 4.16 -1.56 7.42
CA LYS A 179 4.93 -2.79 7.65
C LYS A 179 6.27 -2.70 6.96
N TYR A 180 7.35 -2.63 7.74
CA TYR A 180 8.65 -2.26 7.21
C TYR A 180 9.76 -3.22 7.64
N ASN A 181 10.64 -3.54 6.71
CA ASN A 181 11.91 -4.17 7.00
C ASN A 181 13.00 -3.49 6.14
N PRO A 182 13.94 -2.75 6.76
CA PRO A 182 14.97 -1.99 6.03
C PRO A 182 15.96 -2.86 5.26
N PHE A 183 16.06 -4.15 5.59
CA PHE A 183 17.04 -5.08 5.04
C PHE A 183 16.52 -5.94 3.88
N LEU A 184 15.26 -5.75 3.45
CA LEU A 184 14.72 -6.40 2.25
C LEU A 184 15.02 -5.60 0.99
N GLU A 185 14.77 -6.17 -0.17
CA GLU A 185 14.87 -5.45 -1.45
C GLU A 185 13.89 -4.26 -1.51
N PRO A 186 14.22 -3.14 -2.20
CA PRO A 186 13.43 -1.91 -2.19
C PRO A 186 11.92 -2.11 -2.42
N LYS A 187 11.54 -2.97 -3.36
CA LYS A 187 10.12 -3.28 -3.68
C LYS A 187 9.40 -4.07 -2.58
N GLU A 188 10.14 -4.66 -1.65
CA GLU A 188 9.63 -5.49 -0.57
C GLU A 188 9.80 -4.88 0.82
N LYS A 189 10.64 -3.85 0.98
CA LYS A 189 10.90 -3.19 2.27
C LYS A 189 9.62 -2.70 2.94
N LEU A 190 8.74 -2.06 2.18
CA LEU A 190 7.53 -1.42 2.68
C LEU A 190 6.26 -2.09 2.17
N ARG A 191 5.33 -2.40 3.08
CA ARG A 191 3.99 -2.90 2.78
C ARG A 191 2.95 -2.24 3.67
N TYR A 192 1.71 -2.24 3.21
CA TYR A 192 0.55 -1.82 3.98
C TYR A 192 -0.41 -2.99 4.20
N THR A 193 -1.40 -2.83 5.07
CA THR A 193 -2.49 -3.80 5.18
C THR A 193 -3.30 -3.83 3.87
N ARG A 194 -3.45 -5.02 3.28
CA ARG A 194 -4.14 -5.22 1.99
C ARG A 194 -5.59 -4.72 2.04
N GLY A 195 -6.01 -4.02 0.99
CA GLY A 195 -7.38 -3.49 0.84
C GLY A 195 -7.67 -2.27 1.72
N ARG A 196 -6.64 -1.60 2.25
CA ARG A 196 -6.76 -0.36 3.01
C ARG A 196 -6.03 0.76 2.30
N LYS A 197 -6.62 1.95 2.32
CA LYS A 197 -5.99 3.16 1.76
C LYS A 197 -4.72 3.51 2.53
N ARG A 198 -3.78 4.14 1.83
CA ARG A 198 -2.74 4.95 2.48
C ARG A 198 -3.39 6.24 2.97
N CYS A 199 -2.84 6.82 4.01
CA CYS A 199 -3.31 8.08 4.57
C CYS A 199 -2.13 8.84 5.17
N ALA A 200 -2.36 10.11 5.48
CA ALA A 200 -1.37 10.94 6.15
C ALA A 200 -0.87 10.29 7.44
N PHE A 201 0.44 10.37 7.67
CA PHE A 201 1.08 9.92 8.89
C PHE A 201 1.54 11.12 9.71
N ASN A 202 1.35 11.04 11.02
CA ASN A 202 1.62 12.10 11.99
C ASN A 202 0.64 13.28 11.98
N ILE A 203 -0.60 13.06 11.51
CA ILE A 203 -1.66 14.09 11.51
C ILE A 203 -2.07 14.53 12.91
N LYS A 204 -2.00 13.65 13.91
CA LYS A 204 -2.28 14.00 15.31
C LYS A 204 -1.28 15.02 15.86
N ASP A 205 0.00 14.81 15.59
CA ASP A 205 1.03 15.74 16.01
C ASP A 205 0.90 17.08 15.28
N LEU A 206 0.36 17.12 14.04
CA LEU A 206 0.07 18.38 13.36
C LEU A 206 -0.84 19.28 14.20
N LEU A 207 -1.86 18.70 14.87
CA LEU A 207 -2.75 19.44 15.78
C LEU A 207 -1.99 20.08 16.95
N GLU A 208 -0.92 19.43 17.42
CA GLU A 208 -0.04 19.99 18.44
C GLU A 208 0.90 21.05 17.85
N TYR A 209 1.39 20.85 16.62
CA TYR A 209 2.25 21.81 15.93
C TYR A 209 1.51 23.13 15.65
N GLN A 210 0.20 23.09 15.41
CA GLN A 210 -0.64 24.28 15.23
C GLN A 210 -0.58 25.25 16.42
N LYS A 211 -0.29 24.76 17.63
CA LYS A 211 -0.15 25.61 18.82
C LYS A 211 1.10 26.50 18.78
N ASN A 212 2.02 26.27 17.84
CA ASN A 212 3.25 27.05 17.64
C ASN A 212 3.43 27.39 16.15
N PRO A 213 2.57 28.25 15.56
CA PRO A 213 2.49 28.46 14.12
C PRO A 213 3.76 29.07 13.49
N ASP A 214 4.64 29.67 14.29
CA ASP A 214 5.91 30.22 13.81
C ASP A 214 6.97 29.16 13.53
N LYS A 215 6.82 27.95 14.09
CA LYS A 215 7.74 26.84 13.84
C LYS A 215 7.49 26.27 12.44
N LEU A 216 8.57 25.96 11.74
CA LEU A 216 8.50 25.28 10.45
C LEU A 216 7.99 23.86 10.62
N ILE A 217 7.13 23.45 9.70
CA ILE A 217 6.64 22.07 9.56
C ILE A 217 7.15 21.51 8.24
N TYR A 218 7.74 20.33 8.30
CA TYR A 218 8.33 19.65 7.15
C TYR A 218 7.37 18.60 6.60
N ILE A 219 7.01 18.71 5.32
CA ILE A 219 6.28 17.66 4.62
C ILE A 219 7.30 16.75 3.92
N CYS A 220 7.44 15.52 4.42
CA CYS A 220 8.36 14.53 3.87
C CYS A 220 7.64 13.58 2.92
N GLU A 221 8.38 12.93 2.02
CA GLU A 221 7.80 11.97 1.07
C GLU A 221 7.20 10.74 1.75
N GLY A 222 7.88 10.16 2.75
CA GLY A 222 7.48 8.92 3.42
C GLY A 222 7.57 8.94 4.95
N GLU A 223 7.00 7.91 5.58
CA GLU A 223 6.91 7.82 7.04
C GLU A 223 8.27 7.64 7.71
N LYS A 224 9.22 7.00 7.03
CA LYS A 224 10.61 6.82 7.51
C LYS A 224 11.26 8.16 7.81
N ASP A 225 11.14 9.14 6.91
CA ASP A 225 11.74 10.46 7.07
C ASP A 225 11.06 11.25 8.18
N VAL A 226 9.73 11.17 8.28
CA VAL A 226 9.01 11.77 9.39
C VAL A 226 9.49 11.20 10.73
N LEU A 227 9.63 9.87 10.84
CA LEU A 227 10.13 9.22 12.06
C LEU A 227 11.56 9.63 12.43
N ASN A 228 12.44 9.80 11.44
CA ASN A 228 13.80 10.30 11.67
C ASN A 228 13.77 11.79 12.08
N ALA A 229 12.95 12.63 11.43
CA ALA A 229 12.83 14.06 11.76
C ALA A 229 12.33 14.29 13.19
N VAL A 230 11.23 13.66 13.58
CA VAL A 230 10.63 13.81 14.92
C VAL A 230 11.55 13.28 16.02
N ALA A 231 12.45 12.34 15.71
CA ALA A 231 13.50 11.92 16.63
C ALA A 231 14.43 13.06 17.04
N TYR A 232 14.59 14.09 16.20
CA TYR A 232 15.36 15.31 16.48
C TYR A 232 14.48 16.50 16.92
N GLY A 233 13.19 16.28 17.19
CA GLY A 233 12.26 17.35 17.56
C GLY A 233 11.87 18.25 16.39
N ILE A 234 12.13 17.81 15.15
CA ILE A 234 11.68 18.49 13.94
C ILE A 234 10.22 18.14 13.72
N ASN A 235 9.38 19.17 13.57
CA ASN A 235 7.96 19.00 13.25
C ASN A 235 7.82 18.49 11.83
N ALA A 236 7.35 17.26 11.63
CA ALA A 236 7.26 16.64 10.31
C ALA A 236 5.99 15.81 10.14
N ILE A 237 5.50 15.72 8.91
CA ILE A 237 4.31 14.98 8.50
C ILE A 237 4.49 14.49 7.05
N THR A 238 3.73 13.49 6.61
CA THR A 238 3.69 13.03 5.22
C THR A 238 2.26 12.67 4.81
N PRO A 239 1.87 12.84 3.53
CA PRO A 239 0.62 12.30 3.01
C PRO A 239 0.64 10.78 2.80
N GLY A 240 1.78 10.09 3.01
CA GLY A 240 1.89 8.63 2.94
C GLY A 240 2.56 8.08 1.67
N GLY A 241 3.40 8.88 1.01
CA GLY A 241 4.21 8.49 -0.14
C GLY A 241 4.21 9.51 -1.28
N ALA A 242 5.16 9.35 -2.20
CA ALA A 242 5.38 10.25 -3.34
C ALA A 242 4.13 10.58 -4.15
N SER A 243 3.26 9.60 -4.40
CA SER A 243 2.05 9.80 -5.22
C SER A 243 0.83 10.29 -4.43
N CYS A 244 0.92 10.40 -3.11
CA CYS A 244 -0.21 10.71 -2.22
C CYS A 244 -0.34 12.21 -1.98
N LEU A 245 -1.57 12.65 -1.70
CA LEU A 245 -1.93 14.01 -1.29
C LEU A 245 -2.69 13.96 0.04
N PHE A 246 -2.78 15.09 0.73
CA PHE A 246 -3.67 15.21 1.88
C PHE A 246 -5.14 15.15 1.43
N GLU A 247 -6.01 14.57 2.25
CA GLU A 247 -7.45 14.58 2.02
C GLU A 247 -7.99 16.02 2.15
N GLU A 248 -9.03 16.39 1.39
CA GLU A 248 -9.57 17.76 1.42
C GLU A 248 -9.96 18.21 2.84
N LYS A 249 -10.57 17.31 3.62
CA LYS A 249 -10.92 17.55 5.02
C LYS A 249 -9.72 17.82 5.95
N GLN A 250 -8.49 17.49 5.52
CA GLN A 250 -7.27 17.72 6.29
C GLN A 250 -6.68 19.11 6.01
N LEU A 251 -7.05 19.76 4.90
CA LEU A 251 -6.38 20.98 4.44
C LEU A 251 -6.47 22.14 5.44
N HIS A 252 -7.60 22.26 6.16
CA HIS A 252 -7.77 23.27 7.21
C HIS A 252 -6.74 23.15 8.35
N PHE A 253 -6.10 21.98 8.54
CA PHE A 253 -5.09 21.83 9.59
C PHE A 253 -3.78 22.55 9.24
N PHE A 254 -3.61 23.00 7.99
CA PHE A 254 -2.43 23.71 7.53
C PHE A 254 -2.57 25.23 7.59
N GLU A 255 -3.76 25.74 7.95
CA GLU A 255 -4.03 27.17 8.05
C GLU A 255 -3.07 27.88 9.01
N GLY A 256 -2.50 29.00 8.54
CA GLY A 256 -1.58 29.80 9.34
C GLY A 256 -0.16 29.21 9.50
N LEU A 257 0.11 28.00 9.00
CA LEU A 257 1.38 27.31 9.22
C LEU A 257 2.45 27.66 8.18
N ARG A 258 3.72 27.52 8.59
CA ARG A 258 4.89 27.70 7.72
C ARG A 258 5.45 26.35 7.32
N ILE A 259 5.38 26.05 6.03
CA ILE A 259 5.60 24.70 5.50
C ILE A 259 6.85 24.66 4.63
N VAL A 260 7.70 23.67 4.88
CA VAL A 260 8.81 23.28 4.01
C VAL A 260 8.49 21.91 3.43
N ILE A 261 8.58 21.75 2.12
CA ILE A 261 8.27 20.50 1.43
C ILE A 261 9.58 19.89 0.96
N LEU A 262 9.81 18.63 1.32
CA LEU A 262 11.09 17.95 1.23
C LEU A 262 10.90 16.51 0.74
N GLY A 263 10.73 16.35 -0.57
CA GLY A 263 10.77 15.06 -1.26
C GLY A 263 12.19 14.53 -1.44
N ASP A 264 12.28 13.30 -1.92
CA ASP A 264 13.57 12.66 -2.22
C ASP A 264 14.28 13.39 -3.38
N ASN A 265 15.62 13.29 -3.44
CA ASN A 265 16.42 13.90 -4.50
C ASN A 265 16.31 13.11 -5.82
N ASP A 266 15.12 13.07 -6.42
CA ASP A 266 14.84 12.49 -7.72
C ASP A 266 13.59 13.10 -8.40
N ASP A 267 13.26 12.63 -9.60
CA ASP A 267 12.11 13.12 -10.37
C ASP A 267 10.75 12.87 -9.68
N SER A 268 10.65 11.82 -8.87
CA SER A 268 9.43 11.49 -8.12
C SER A 268 9.25 12.47 -6.95
N GLY A 269 10.34 12.76 -6.25
CA GLY A 269 10.39 13.75 -5.17
C GLY A 269 10.12 15.17 -5.65
N GLU A 270 10.61 15.58 -6.82
CA GLU A 270 10.27 16.91 -7.37
C GLU A 270 8.78 17.02 -7.72
N LYS A 271 8.21 15.99 -8.37
CA LYS A 271 6.76 15.94 -8.64
C LYS A 271 5.93 15.88 -7.37
N PHE A 272 6.44 15.24 -6.31
CA PHE A 272 5.84 15.28 -4.98
C PHE A 272 5.84 16.72 -4.43
N ASN A 273 6.99 17.40 -4.48
CA ASN A 273 7.13 18.77 -4.00
C ASN A 273 6.17 19.73 -4.70
N GLU A 274 6.07 19.65 -6.02
CA GLU A 274 5.17 20.49 -6.84
C GLU A 274 3.71 20.29 -6.47
N ARG A 275 3.25 19.04 -6.39
CA ARG A 275 1.84 18.73 -6.10
C ARG A 275 1.44 19.12 -4.68
N ILE A 276 2.30 18.85 -3.70
CA ILE A 276 2.04 19.27 -2.30
C ILE A 276 2.07 20.80 -2.18
N GLN A 277 2.98 21.48 -2.87
CA GLN A 277 3.00 22.94 -2.86
C GLN A 277 1.72 23.51 -3.48
N ALA A 278 1.29 22.99 -4.64
CA ALA A 278 0.05 23.41 -5.28
C ALA A 278 -1.16 23.19 -4.36
N GLN A 279 -1.20 22.07 -3.63
CA GLN A 279 -2.27 21.75 -2.68
C GLN A 279 -2.27 22.67 -1.46
N LEU A 280 -1.12 23.01 -0.89
CA LEU A 280 -1.02 23.71 0.40
C LEU A 280 -0.84 25.22 0.28
N LYS A 281 -0.39 25.73 -0.87
CA LYS A 281 -0.18 27.17 -1.12
C LYS A 281 -1.45 28.02 -0.87
N PRO A 282 -2.68 27.56 -1.17
CA PRO A 282 -3.89 28.35 -0.91
C PRO A 282 -4.29 28.43 0.58
N VAL A 283 -3.80 27.52 1.43
CA VAL A 283 -4.25 27.38 2.83
C VAL A 283 -3.17 27.75 3.84
N ALA A 284 -1.92 27.41 3.57
CA ALA A 284 -0.80 27.66 4.49
C ALA A 284 -0.34 29.12 4.42
N LYS A 285 0.20 29.64 5.54
CA LYS A 285 0.78 31.00 5.58
C LYS A 285 1.94 31.14 4.61
N HIS A 286 2.84 30.15 4.58
CA HIS A 286 3.95 30.08 3.65
C HIS A 286 4.25 28.63 3.27
N THR A 287 4.57 28.40 2.00
CA THR A 287 5.05 27.11 1.50
C THR A 287 6.37 27.30 0.74
N LYS A 288 7.39 26.50 1.05
CA LYS A 288 8.66 26.48 0.31
C LYS A 288 9.05 25.06 -0.05
N LYS A 289 9.33 24.79 -1.33
CA LYS A 289 10.01 23.57 -1.77
C LYS A 289 11.49 23.68 -1.41
N LEU A 290 12.08 22.62 -0.88
CA LEU A 290 13.50 22.54 -0.61
C LEU A 290 14.21 21.86 -1.79
N ASN A 291 15.23 22.51 -2.33
CA ASN A 291 16.15 21.91 -3.27
C ASN A 291 17.38 21.41 -2.50
N TRP A 292 17.66 20.11 -2.57
CA TRP A 292 18.75 19.49 -1.80
C TRP A 292 20.12 20.08 -2.10
N LEU A 293 20.44 20.34 -3.37
CA LEU A 293 21.72 20.89 -3.77
C LEU A 293 21.93 22.31 -3.22
N GLU A 294 20.93 23.18 -3.38
CA GLU A 294 20.98 24.54 -2.85
C GLU A 294 21.05 24.56 -1.32
N PHE A 295 20.28 23.69 -0.67
CA PHE A 295 20.27 23.59 0.78
C PHE A 295 21.61 23.12 1.34
N LEU A 296 22.22 22.08 0.74
CA LEU A 296 23.52 21.57 1.16
C LEU A 296 24.62 22.62 0.96
N LYS A 297 24.65 23.29 -0.21
CA LYS A 297 25.57 24.41 -0.46
C LYS A 297 25.42 25.52 0.59
N PHE A 298 24.18 25.92 0.89
CA PHE A 298 23.90 26.92 1.93
C PHE A 298 24.36 26.47 3.33
N LYS A 299 24.38 25.17 3.60
CA LYS A 299 24.89 24.59 4.86
C LYS A 299 26.40 24.37 4.86
N GLY A 300 27.12 24.76 3.80
CA GLY A 300 28.56 24.54 3.67
C GLY A 300 28.93 23.07 3.46
N GLU A 301 28.00 22.25 2.96
CA GLU A 301 28.26 20.86 2.63
C GLU A 301 28.67 20.77 1.15
N ASP A 302 29.90 20.32 0.91
CA ASP A 302 30.52 20.28 -0.42
C ASP A 302 30.39 18.89 -1.05
N PHE A 303 29.16 18.49 -1.37
CA PHE A 303 28.91 17.32 -2.22
C PHE A 303 27.60 17.44 -2.98
N ILE A 304 27.51 16.67 -4.07
CA ILE A 304 26.29 16.54 -4.87
C ILE A 304 25.47 15.39 -4.27
N PRO A 305 24.24 15.65 -3.78
CA PRO A 305 23.40 14.59 -3.24
C PRO A 305 23.09 13.55 -4.33
N PRO A 306 23.25 12.25 -4.05
CA PRO A 306 22.93 11.21 -5.02
C PRO A 306 21.42 11.15 -5.30
N LYS A 307 21.05 10.44 -6.37
CA LYS A 307 19.64 10.16 -6.66
C LYS A 307 19.00 9.40 -5.49
N GLY A 308 17.83 9.87 -5.05
CA GLY A 308 17.09 9.28 -3.92
C GLY A 308 17.64 9.68 -2.54
N PHE A 309 18.54 10.66 -2.46
CA PHE A 309 18.95 11.25 -1.19
C PHE A 309 17.76 11.88 -0.47
N ASP A 310 17.57 11.53 0.81
CA ASP A 310 16.41 11.92 1.60
C ASP A 310 16.79 12.61 2.93
N LEU A 311 15.79 12.99 3.72
CA LEU A 311 15.99 13.61 5.03
C LEU A 311 16.69 12.68 6.02
N SER A 312 16.37 11.39 5.99
CA SER A 312 17.02 10.41 6.86
C SER A 312 18.52 10.30 6.57
N ASP A 313 18.92 10.38 5.30
CA ASP A 313 20.32 10.38 4.87
C ASP A 313 21.05 11.65 5.35
N TYR A 314 20.44 12.83 5.17
CA TYR A 314 21.00 14.08 5.67
C TYR A 314 21.20 14.07 7.20
N LEU A 315 20.19 13.62 7.96
CA LEU A 315 20.27 13.57 9.42
C LEU A 315 21.32 12.55 9.88
N LYS A 316 21.45 11.42 9.19
CA LYS A 316 22.49 10.42 9.45
C LYS A 316 23.89 11.02 9.25
N MET A 317 24.10 11.73 8.14
CA MET A 317 25.35 12.43 7.86
C MET A 317 25.71 13.43 8.97
N LYS A 318 24.75 14.24 9.42
CA LYS A 318 24.99 15.22 10.49
C LYS A 318 25.32 14.57 11.84
N ASN A 319 24.67 13.46 12.19
CA ASN A 319 24.93 12.80 13.46
C ASN A 319 26.31 12.10 13.52
N ILE A 320 26.85 11.68 12.37
CA ILE A 320 28.22 11.13 12.30
C ILE A 320 29.23 12.25 12.63
N LYS A 321 29.07 13.43 12.03
CA LYS A 321 29.96 14.59 12.24
C LYS A 321 29.96 15.15 13.67
N THR A 322 28.88 14.98 14.43
CA THR A 322 28.81 15.44 15.84
C THR A 322 29.52 14.51 16.84
N LYS A 323 30.06 13.36 16.38
CA LYS A 323 30.76 12.38 17.21
C LYS A 323 32.27 12.32 16.95
N GLU A 324 32.74 13.01 15.92
CA GLU A 324 34.17 13.24 15.62
C GLU A 324 34.61 14.56 16.27
#